data_AF-A0A6I4XFC9-F1
#
_entry.id   AF-A0A6I4XFC9-F1
#
_cell.length_a   1.000
_cell.length_b   1.000
_cell.length_c   1.000
_cell.angle_alpha   90.00
_cell.angle_beta   90.00
_cell.angle_gamma   90.00
#
_symmetry.space_group_name_H-M   'P 1'
#
loop_
_entity.id
_entity.type
_entity.pdbx_description
1 polymer ?
#
loop_
_entity_poly.entity_id
_entity_poly.type
_entity_poly.pdbx_seq_one_letter_code
_entity_poly.pdbx_strand_id
1 'polypeptide(L)'
;MLNMRVLDYQITSDENSVSVNKARISEKNGKEVFSLVGHYPTLEMALRGVQKHYTLGEGTEIQTISDYRKALEKVHEAFQIELEEAE
;
A
#
# COMPACT_ATOMS: atom_id res chain seq x y z
N MET A 1 17.29 2.90 4.86
CA MET A 1 16.42 3.34 3.75
C MET A 1 15.47 2.19 3.49
N LEU A 2 14.18 2.37 3.75
CA LEU A 2 13.16 1.32 3.65
C LEU A 2 12.73 1.12 2.20
N ASN A 3 12.52 -0.11 1.77
CA ASN A 3 11.92 -0.45 0.48
C ASN A 3 11.15 -1.77 0.64
N MET A 4 9.85 -1.68 0.90
CA MET A 4 8.97 -2.82 1.16
C MET A 4 7.85 -2.88 0.12
N ARG A 5 7.25 -4.07 -0.04
CA ARG A 5 6.16 -4.27 -0.99
C ARG A 5 4.96 -4.90 -0.30
N VAL A 6 3.91 -4.10 -0.12
CA VAL A 6 2.66 -4.54 0.50
C VAL A 6 1.61 -4.65 -0.60
N LEU A 7 1.21 -5.87 -0.95
CA LEU A 7 0.31 -6.13 -2.09
C LEU A 7 0.89 -5.51 -3.38
N ASP A 8 0.14 -4.62 -4.01
CA ASP A 8 0.54 -3.84 -5.18
C ASP A 8 1.02 -2.42 -4.82
N TYR A 9 1.39 -2.18 -3.55
CA TYR A 9 2.00 -0.93 -3.09
C TYR A 9 3.48 -1.11 -2.79
N GLN A 10 4.28 -0.20 -3.29
CA GLN A 10 5.66 -0.01 -2.90
C GLN A 10 5.74 1.09 -1.84
N ILE A 11 6.36 0.78 -0.70
CA ILE A 11 6.61 1.73 0.37
C ILE A 11 8.11 1.96 0.45
N THR A 12 8.55 3.18 0.18
CA THR A 12 9.96 3.59 0.31
C THR A 12 10.11 4.66 1.38
N SER A 13 11.25 4.69 2.08
CA SER A 13 11.55 5.79 3.00
C SER A 13 12.86 6.46 2.65
N ASP A 14 12.88 7.79 2.70
CA ASP A 14 14.09 8.60 2.71
C ASP A 14 14.30 9.24 4.10
N GLU A 15 15.24 10.17 4.22
CA GLU A 15 15.56 10.84 5.48
C GLU A 15 14.42 11.73 6.02
N ASN A 16 13.46 12.10 5.17
CA ASN A 16 12.45 13.10 5.46
C ASN A 16 11.01 12.54 5.44
N SER A 17 10.76 11.46 4.70
CA SER A 17 9.41 10.97 4.45
C SER A 17 9.35 9.50 4.04
N VAL A 18 8.13 8.96 4.13
CA VAL A 18 7.74 7.66 3.59
C VAL A 18 6.84 7.88 2.37
N SER A 19 7.27 7.38 1.22
CA SER A 19 6.54 7.46 -0.03
C SER A 19 5.79 6.16 -0.30
N VAL A 20 4.52 6.27 -0.66
CA VAL A 20 3.70 5.13 -1.09
C VAL A 20 3.40 5.29 -2.58
N ASN A 21 3.77 4.29 -3.36
CA ASN A 21 3.47 4.20 -4.78
C ASN A 21 2.69 2.93 -5.04
N LYS A 22 1.69 3.00 -5.92
CA LYS A 22 0.96 1.81 -6.39
C LYS A 22 1.55 1.33 -7.70
N ALA A 23 1.95 0.07 -7.73
CA ALA A 23 2.40 -0.62 -8.92
C ALA A 23 1.19 -1.01 -9.77
N ARG A 24 1.26 -0.74 -11.07
CA ARG A 24 0.31 -1.25 -12.06
C ARG A 24 1.06 -1.71 -13.29
N ILE A 25 0.52 -2.71 -13.99
CA ILE A 25 1.07 -3.12 -15.28
C ILE A 25 0.54 -2.17 -16.35
N SER A 26 1.43 -1.48 -17.04
CA SER A 26 1.06 -0.58 -18.13
C SER A 26 0.60 -1.40 -19.33
N GLU A 27 -0.64 -1.16 -19.77
CA GLU A 27 -1.22 -1.78 -20.96
C GLU A 27 -0.44 -1.50 -22.24
N LYS A 28 0.32 -0.39 -22.28
CA LYS A 28 1.07 0.04 -23.48
C LYS A 28 2.34 -0.77 -23.73
N ASN A 29 2.98 -1.27 -22.68
CA ASN A 29 4.32 -1.86 -22.79
C ASN A 29 4.54 -3.09 -21.89
N GLY A 30 3.53 -3.51 -21.13
CA GLY A 30 3.60 -4.65 -20.20
C GLY A 30 4.55 -4.43 -19.03
N LYS A 31 5.05 -3.21 -18.82
CA LYS A 31 6.00 -2.89 -17.75
C LYS A 31 5.27 -2.41 -16.50
N GLU A 32 5.84 -2.73 -15.35
CA GLU A 32 5.41 -2.17 -14.09
C GLU A 32 5.67 -0.66 -14.08
N VAL A 33 4.62 0.11 -13.79
CA VAL A 33 4.68 1.55 -13.61
C VAL A 33 4.11 1.90 -12.25
N PHE A 34 4.75 2.86 -11.60
CA PHE A 34 4.41 3.28 -10.25
C PHE A 34 3.63 4.59 -10.32
N SER A 35 2.53 4.66 -9.57
CA SER A 35 1.71 5.87 -9.43
C SER A 35 1.73 6.31 -7.98
N LEU A 36 2.08 7.58 -7.73
CA LEU A 36 2.18 8.12 -6.39
C LEU A 36 0.80 8.12 -5.70
N VAL A 37 0.72 7.47 -4.54
CA VAL A 37 -0.45 7.49 -3.65
C VAL A 37 -0.32 8.65 -2.67
N GLY A 38 0.87 8.84 -2.10
CA GLY A 38 1.14 9.95 -1.19
C GLY A 38 2.50 9.88 -0.51
N HIS A 39 2.86 10.99 0.14
CA HIS A 39 4.00 11.11 1.03
C HIS A 39 3.50 11.26 2.46
N TYR A 40 4.14 10.56 3.38
CA TYR A 40 3.72 10.46 4.77
C TYR A 40 4.91 10.69 5.70
N PRO A 41 4.73 11.34 6.86
CA PRO A 41 5.82 11.56 7.81
C PRO A 41 6.35 10.28 8.46
N THR A 42 5.49 9.27 8.62
CA THR A 42 5.83 8.01 9.29
C THR A 42 5.28 6.81 8.54
N LEU A 43 5.85 5.63 8.82
CA LEU A 43 5.41 4.37 8.25
C LEU A 43 3.96 4.04 8.65
N GLU A 44 3.57 4.33 9.90
CA GLU A 44 2.19 4.14 10.35
C GLU A 44 1.19 5.00 9.54
N MET A 45 1.54 6.25 9.23
CA MET A 45 0.71 7.11 8.40
C MET A 45 0.65 6.63 6.94
N ALA A 46 1.77 6.12 6.42
CA ALA A 46 1.81 5.50 5.10
C ALA A 46 0.86 4.31 4.99
N LEU A 47 0.76 3.48 6.03
CA LEU A 47 -0.18 2.37 6.08
C LEU A 47 -1.63 2.80 6.05
N ARG A 48 -1.97 3.83 6.83
CA ARG A 48 -3.33 4.40 6.79
C ARG A 48 -3.63 4.96 5.40
N GLY A 49 -2.62 5.49 4.72
CA GLY A 49 -2.66 5.88 3.31
C GLY A 49 -2.99 4.72 2.38
N VAL A 50 -2.25 3.60 2.49
CA VAL A 50 -2.50 2.36 1.74
C VAL A 50 -3.90 1.82 2.01
N GLN A 51 -4.31 1.69 3.27
CA GLN A 51 -5.64 1.22 3.66
C GLN A 51 -6.75 2.08 3.04
N LYS A 52 -6.62 3.41 3.14
CA LYS A 52 -7.58 4.34 2.53
C LYS A 52 -7.62 4.21 1.02
N HIS A 53 -6.46 4.15 0.37
CA HIS A 53 -6.38 4.02 -1.09
C HIS A 53 -6.92 2.66 -1.57
N TYR A 54 -6.62 1.57 -0.86
CA TYR A 54 -7.08 0.23 -1.20
C TYR A 54 -8.60 0.08 -1.05
N THR A 55 -9.18 0.70 -0.01
CA THR A 55 -10.62 0.62 0.28
C THR A 55 -11.48 1.61 -0.52
N LEU A 56 -10.93 2.76 -0.94
CA LEU A 56 -11.68 3.79 -1.66
C LEU A 56 -11.29 3.94 -3.15
N GLY A 57 -10.09 3.50 -3.52
CA GLY A 57 -9.45 3.87 -4.81
C GLY A 57 -9.45 2.77 -5.86
N GLU A 58 -9.71 1.51 -5.51
CA GLU A 58 -9.84 0.42 -6.49
C GLU A 58 -11.06 -0.44 -6.23
N GLY A 59 -11.53 -1.08 -7.31
CA GLY A 59 -12.77 -1.87 -7.43
C GLY A 59 -12.93 -3.09 -6.53
N THR A 60 -12.36 -3.07 -5.33
CA THR A 60 -12.88 -3.80 -4.19
C THR A 60 -14.24 -3.21 -3.87
N GLU A 61 -15.30 -3.87 -4.32
CA GLU A 61 -16.66 -3.43 -4.03
C GLU A 61 -16.95 -3.65 -2.55
N ILE A 62 -16.73 -2.61 -1.74
CA ILE A 62 -17.04 -2.64 -0.31
C ILE A 62 -18.53 -2.33 -0.16
N GLN A 63 -19.34 -3.38 -0.13
CA GLN A 63 -20.79 -3.25 0.04
C GLN A 63 -21.20 -3.20 1.52
N THR A 64 -20.42 -3.82 2.41
CA THR A 64 -20.74 -3.90 3.83
C THR A 64 -19.57 -3.49 4.74
N ILE A 65 -19.89 -3.15 5.99
CA ILE A 65 -18.89 -2.93 7.05
C ILE A 65 -18.01 -4.17 7.26
N SER A 66 -18.54 -5.38 7.05
CA SER A 66 -17.74 -6.61 7.16
C SER A 66 -16.69 -6.69 6.06
N ASP A 67 -17.00 -6.27 4.84
CA ASP A 67 -16.05 -6.28 3.72
C ASP A 67 -14.96 -5.24 3.95
N TYR A 68 -15.33 -4.09 4.52
CA TYR A 68 -14.37 -3.07 4.94
C TYR A 68 -13.38 -3.61 5.98
N ARG A 69 -13.87 -4.31 7.01
CA ARG A 69 -13.01 -4.93 8.04
C ARG A 69 -12.05 -5.96 7.44
N LYS A 70 -12.54 -6.85 6.58
CA LYS A 70 -11.70 -7.85 5.90
C LYS A 70 -10.64 -7.20 5.01
N ALA A 71 -10.98 -6.12 4.31
CA ALA A 71 -10.02 -5.39 3.48
C ALA A 71 -8.92 -4.74 4.34
N LEU A 72 -9.27 -4.20 5.51
CA LEU A 72 -8.29 -3.65 6.46
C LEU A 72 -7.38 -4.74 7.05
N GLU A 73 -7.96 -5.87 7.46
CA GLU A 73 -7.21 -7.03 7.96
C GLU A 73 -6.20 -7.52 6.93
N LYS A 74 -6.62 -7.68 5.66
CA LYS A 74 -5.72 -8.09 4.57
C LYS A 74 -4.52 -7.15 4.39
N VAL A 75 -4.74 -5.84 4.43
CA VAL A 75 -3.63 -4.87 4.34
C VAL A 75 -2.74 -4.97 5.57
N HIS A 76 -3.32 -5.17 6.75
CA HIS A 76 -2.55 -5.27 7.98
C HIS A 76 -1.70 -6.54 8.05
N GLU A 77 -2.26 -7.70 7.68
CA GLU A 77 -1.54 -8.97 7.62
C GLU A 77 -0.37 -8.92 6.62
N ALA A 78 -0.62 -8.40 5.42
CA ALA A 78 0.44 -8.23 4.42
C ALA A 78 1.57 -7.33 4.92
N PHE A 79 1.25 -6.33 5.74
CA PHE A 79 2.26 -5.48 6.34
C PHE A 79 3.03 -6.14 7.48
N GLN A 80 2.37 -6.91 8.34
CA GLN A 80 3.03 -7.64 9.43
C GLN A 80 4.04 -8.66 8.87
N ILE A 81 3.69 -9.36 7.79
CA ILE A 81 4.60 -10.30 7.11
C ILE A 81 5.89 -9.58 6.68
N GLU A 82 5.76 -8.43 6.01
CA GLU A 82 6.91 -7.65 5.55
C GLU A 82 7.76 -7.09 6.71
N LEU A 83 7.16 -6.82 7.87
CA LEU A 83 7.90 -6.42 9.07
C LEU A 83 8.68 -7.60 9.68
N GLU A 84 8.05 -8.77 9.78
CA GLU A 84 8.72 -9.99 10.29
C GLU A 84 9.87 -10.44 9.38
N GLU A 85 9.76 -10.24 8.07
CA GLU A 85 10.84 -10.54 7.11
C GLU A 85 11.98 -9.51 7.13
N ALA A 86 11.78 -8.35 7.76
CA ALA A 86 12.78 -7.28 7.84
C ALA A 86 13.65 -7.31 9.11
N GLU A 87 13.32 -8.16 10.10
CA GLU A 87 14.08 -8.39 11.34
C GLU A 87 15.09 -9.56 11.23
#